data_AF-A0A7V9R2D2-F1
#
_entry.id   AF-A0A7V9R2D2-F1
#
_cell.length_a   1.000
_cell.length_b   1.000
_cell.length_c   1.000
_cell.angle_alpha   90.00
_cell.angle_beta   90.00
_cell.angle_gamma   90.00
#
_symmetry.space_group_name_H-M   'P 1'
#
loop_
_entity.id
_entity.type
_entity.pdbx_description
1 polymer ?
#
loop_
_entity_poly.entity_id
_entity_poly.type
_entity_poly.pdbx_seq_one_letter_code
_entity_poly.pdbx_strand_id
1 'polypeptide(L)'
;MSTMSLPRRAAHAVAESPVAERVADAQKFVYAPVLEWARRSPLHSDVLGHSLHPVLTDLTLGCWTSATLLDVVGGCASRRAATLLTSAGVAVAVPTAVAGAADWAEMTGSERRVGAVHALGTDIATFLFMGSLVARLRGRNVAATRLA
;
A
#
# COMPACT_ATOMS: atom_id res chain seq x y z
N MET A 1 -23.51 -1.02 28.54
CA MET A 1 -23.02 -0.26 27.38
C MET A 1 -21.54 -0.59 27.20
N SER A 2 -21.20 -1.48 26.27
CA SER A 2 -19.83 -1.98 26.10
C SER A 2 -18.95 -0.89 25.51
N THR A 3 -17.95 -0.41 26.27
CA THR A 3 -17.00 0.60 25.82
C THR A 3 -16.16 0.04 24.67
N MET A 4 -16.25 0.64 23.48
CA MET A 4 -15.44 0.26 22.33
C MET A 4 -13.95 0.46 22.63
N SER A 5 -13.10 -0.46 22.17
CA SER A 5 -11.64 -0.34 22.26
C SER A 5 -11.12 0.84 21.43
N LEU A 6 -9.95 1.38 21.79
CA LEU A 6 -9.34 2.53 21.10
C LEU A 6 -9.20 2.33 19.57
N PRO A 7 -8.74 1.18 19.06
CA PRO A 7 -8.66 0.97 17.62
C PRO A 7 -10.03 1.02 16.94
N ARG A 8 -11.05 0.44 17.58
CA ARG A 8 -12.41 0.40 17.05
C ARG A 8 -13.05 1.79 17.02
N ARG A 9 -12.76 2.62 18.01
CA ARG A 9 -13.17 4.04 18.04
C ARG A 9 -12.52 4.84 16.93
N ALA A 10 -11.22 4.64 16.68
CA ALA A 10 -10.51 5.33 15.60
C ALA A 10 -11.08 4.93 14.23
N ALA A 11 -11.27 3.64 13.98
CA ALA A 11 -11.89 3.15 12.74
C ALA A 11 -13.31 3.71 12.56
N HIS A 12 -14.11 3.75 13.62
CA HIS A 12 -15.45 4.34 13.59
C HIS A 12 -15.40 5.86 13.31
N ALA A 13 -14.45 6.59 13.88
CA ALA A 13 -14.29 8.02 13.62
C ALA A 13 -13.91 8.29 12.15
N VAL A 14 -13.03 7.47 11.57
CA VAL A 14 -12.72 7.53 10.13
C VAL A 14 -13.97 7.18 9.31
N ALA A 15 -14.68 6.12 9.69
CA ALA A 15 -15.89 5.65 9.01
C ALA A 15 -17.07 6.63 9.10
N GLU A 16 -17.09 7.60 10.00
CA GLU A 16 -18.14 8.64 10.06
C GLU A 16 -17.67 9.97 9.46
N SER A 17 -16.41 10.04 9.01
CA SER A 17 -15.82 11.29 8.52
C SER A 17 -16.28 11.64 7.10
N PRO A 18 -16.79 12.87 6.86
CA PRO A 18 -17.06 13.36 5.51
C PRO A 18 -15.81 13.44 4.63
N VAL A 19 -14.61 13.56 5.23
CA VAL A 19 -13.34 13.56 4.50
C VAL A 19 -13.07 12.17 3.93
N ALA A 20 -13.33 11.11 4.70
CA ALA A 20 -13.13 9.74 4.23
C ALA A 20 -14.07 9.40 3.06
N GLU A 21 -15.31 9.92 3.07
CA GLU A 21 -16.23 9.80 1.94
C GLU A 21 -15.67 10.52 0.68
N ARG A 22 -15.17 11.76 0.80
CA ARG A 22 -14.57 12.49 -0.32
C ARG A 22 -13.32 11.80 -0.88
N VAL A 23 -12.48 11.25 -0.01
CA VAL A 23 -11.29 10.48 -0.41
C VAL A 23 -11.72 9.25 -1.18
N ALA A 24 -12.71 8.52 -0.66
CA ALA A 24 -13.25 7.33 -1.31
C ALA A 24 -13.84 7.66 -2.69
N ASP A 25 -14.58 8.76 -2.84
CA ASP A 25 -15.15 9.14 -4.14
C ASP A 25 -14.08 9.60 -5.14
N ALA A 26 -13.07 10.34 -4.69
CA ALA A 26 -11.94 10.73 -5.51
C ALA A 26 -11.14 9.50 -5.98
N GLN A 27 -10.85 8.56 -5.09
CA GLN A 27 -10.16 7.32 -5.42
C GLN A 27 -10.95 6.48 -6.42
N LYS A 28 -12.28 6.37 -6.27
CA LYS A 28 -13.12 5.66 -7.23
C LYS A 28 -12.99 6.25 -8.64
N PHE A 29 -12.96 7.57 -8.76
CA PHE A 29 -12.76 8.24 -10.03
C PHE A 29 -11.37 7.98 -10.61
N VAL A 30 -10.32 8.10 -9.79
CA VAL A 30 -8.93 7.89 -10.20
C VAL A 30 -8.65 6.44 -10.61
N TYR A 31 -9.18 5.48 -9.85
CA TYR A 31 -8.97 4.06 -10.10
C TYR A 31 -9.85 3.50 -11.21
N ALA A 32 -10.91 4.20 -11.64
CA ALA A 32 -11.88 3.70 -12.63
C ALA A 32 -11.23 3.07 -13.90
N PRO A 33 -10.19 3.66 -14.52
CA PRO A 33 -9.57 3.07 -15.71
C PRO A 33 -8.85 1.75 -15.40
N VAL A 34 -8.23 1.63 -14.22
CA VAL A 34 -7.47 0.45 -13.79
C VAL A 34 -8.40 -0.63 -13.27
N LEU A 35 -9.49 -0.27 -12.60
CA LEU A 35 -10.46 -1.20 -12.04
C LEU A 35 -11.12 -2.07 -13.11
N GLU A 36 -11.45 -1.49 -14.26
CA GLU A 36 -12.05 -2.26 -15.36
C GLU A 36 -11.09 -3.34 -15.90
N TRP A 37 -9.79 -3.01 -15.99
CA TRP A 37 -8.77 -3.98 -16.33
C TRP A 37 -8.56 -5.01 -15.20
N ALA A 38 -8.47 -4.55 -13.95
CA ALA A 38 -8.25 -5.37 -12.78
C ALA A 38 -9.33 -6.45 -12.65
N ARG A 39 -10.61 -6.06 -12.83
CA ARG A 39 -11.78 -6.96 -12.79
C ARG A 39 -11.73 -8.11 -13.78
N ARG A 40 -11.05 -7.91 -14.92
CA ARG A 40 -10.88 -8.93 -15.96
C ARG A 40 -9.58 -9.72 -15.80
N SER A 41 -8.76 -9.37 -14.79
CA SER A 41 -7.47 -10.01 -14.54
C SER A 41 -7.57 -11.09 -13.47
N PRO A 42 -6.62 -12.05 -13.43
CA PRO A 42 -6.52 -13.02 -12.35
C PRO A 42 -6.28 -12.40 -10.96
N LEU A 43 -5.97 -11.11 -10.86
CA LEU A 43 -5.75 -10.42 -9.59
C LEU A 43 -7.06 -10.03 -8.89
N HIS A 44 -8.18 -9.98 -9.61
CA HIS A 44 -9.51 -9.71 -9.04
C HIS A 44 -10.23 -10.99 -8.62
N SER A 45 -9.96 -12.09 -9.30
CA SER A 45 -10.67 -13.35 -9.07
C SER A 45 -10.06 -14.17 -7.93
N ASP A 46 -10.93 -14.89 -7.23
CA ASP A 46 -10.73 -16.06 -6.35
C ASP A 46 -9.77 -17.13 -6.92
N VAL A 47 -8.52 -16.80 -7.25
CA VAL A 47 -7.53 -17.79 -7.75
C VAL A 47 -7.29 -18.87 -6.69
N LEU A 48 -7.49 -18.54 -5.42
CA LEU A 48 -7.35 -19.44 -4.26
C LEU A 48 -8.65 -19.57 -3.43
N GLY A 49 -9.76 -18.98 -3.88
CA GLY A 49 -11.00 -18.84 -3.08
C GLY A 49 -10.97 -17.74 -2.01
N HIS A 50 -9.99 -16.84 -2.07
CA HIS A 50 -9.87 -15.66 -1.23
C HIS A 50 -9.06 -14.56 -1.93
N SER A 51 -9.17 -13.32 -1.45
CA SER A 51 -8.40 -12.18 -1.95
C SER A 51 -6.88 -12.45 -1.93
N LEU A 52 -6.19 -12.03 -3.01
CA LEU A 52 -4.73 -12.07 -3.13
C LEU A 52 -4.06 -10.86 -2.47
N HIS A 53 -4.81 -9.79 -2.21
CA HIS A 53 -4.27 -8.54 -1.68
C HIS A 53 -3.52 -8.72 -0.34
N PRO A 54 -4.02 -9.49 0.66
CA PRO A 54 -3.28 -9.73 1.90
C PRO A 54 -1.91 -10.37 1.68
N VAL A 55 -1.83 -11.41 0.84
CA VAL A 55 -0.57 -12.13 0.57
C VAL A 55 0.43 -11.24 -0.16
N LEU A 56 -0.03 -10.46 -1.13
CA LEU A 56 0.81 -9.51 -1.86
C LEU A 56 1.29 -8.35 -0.94
N THR A 57 0.45 -7.96 0.02
CA THR A 57 0.81 -6.96 1.03
C THR A 57 1.95 -7.45 1.91
N ASP A 58 1.92 -8.71 2.36
CA ASP A 58 3.01 -9.29 3.16
C ASP A 58 4.35 -9.26 2.43
N LEU A 59 4.35 -9.59 1.12
CA LEU A 59 5.55 -9.52 0.29
C LEU A 59 6.05 -8.08 0.12
N THR A 60 5.14 -7.15 -0.17
CA THR A 60 5.47 -5.73 -0.35
C THR A 60 6.06 -5.15 0.93
N LEU A 61 5.37 -5.35 2.05
CA LEU A 61 5.76 -4.86 3.37
C LEU A 61 7.05 -5.52 3.85
N GLY A 62 7.22 -6.82 3.64
CA GLY A 62 8.43 -7.56 3.99
C GLY A 62 9.66 -7.03 3.26
N CYS A 63 9.54 -6.75 1.96
CA CYS A 63 10.61 -6.14 1.17
C CYS A 63 10.99 -4.77 1.69
N TRP A 64 10.01 -3.88 1.88
CA TRP A 64 10.25 -2.51 2.34
C TRP A 64 10.81 -2.46 3.76
N THR A 65 10.22 -3.20 4.70
CA THR A 65 10.70 -3.27 6.08
C THR A 65 12.14 -3.80 6.14
N SER A 66 12.46 -4.82 5.34
CA SER A 66 13.83 -5.36 5.25
C SER A 66 14.81 -4.34 4.67
N ALA A 67 14.41 -3.61 3.62
CA ALA A 67 15.23 -2.55 3.04
C ALA A 67 15.51 -1.42 4.04
N THR A 68 14.47 -0.95 4.74
CA THR A 68 14.59 0.10 5.77
C THR A 68 15.46 -0.36 6.93
N LEU A 69 15.33 -1.61 7.37
CA LEU A 69 16.20 -2.17 8.41
C LEU A 69 17.67 -2.18 7.95
N LEU A 70 17.95 -2.66 6.74
CA LEU A 70 19.30 -2.67 6.18
C LEU A 70 19.90 -1.26 6.01
N ASP A 71 19.07 -0.27 5.69
CA ASP A 71 19.49 1.13 5.61
C ASP A 71 19.91 1.69 6.98
N VAL A 72 19.18 1.30 8.04
CA VAL A 72 19.42 1.80 9.41
C VAL A 72 20.60 1.08 10.07
N VAL A 73 20.69 -0.25 9.96
CA VAL A 73 21.67 -1.05 10.72
C VAL A 73 22.81 -1.65 9.88
N GLY A 74 22.62 -1.76 8.56
CA GLY A 74 23.52 -2.52 7.69
C GLY A 74 24.70 -1.74 7.09
N GLY A 75 24.71 -0.41 7.24
CA GLY A 75 25.80 0.45 6.76
C GLY A 75 26.04 0.37 5.24
N CYS A 76 27.26 0.72 4.80
CA CYS A 76 27.59 0.79 3.37
C CYS A 76 27.54 -0.58 2.66
N ALA A 77 27.84 -1.67 3.36
CA ALA A 77 27.86 -3.02 2.78
C ALA A 77 26.46 -3.49 2.34
N SER A 78 25.41 -3.08 3.07
CA SER A 78 24.03 -3.51 2.82
C SER A 78 23.31 -2.73 1.72
N ARG A 79 23.91 -1.67 1.15
CA ARG A 79 23.26 -0.79 0.17
C ARG A 79 22.73 -1.51 -1.06
N ARG A 80 23.48 -2.52 -1.54
CA ARG A 80 23.04 -3.33 -2.69
C ARG A 80 21.81 -4.16 -2.36
N ALA A 81 21.78 -4.81 -1.19
CA ALA A 81 20.65 -5.59 -0.73
C ALA A 81 19.43 -4.70 -0.46
N ALA A 82 19.59 -3.54 0.19
CA ALA A 82 18.52 -2.58 0.40
C ALA A 82 17.94 -2.05 -0.93
N THR A 83 18.78 -1.83 -1.94
CA THR A 83 18.34 -1.45 -3.29
C THR A 83 17.52 -2.55 -3.96
N LEU A 84 18.00 -3.80 -3.89
CA LEU A 84 17.27 -4.95 -4.44
C LEU A 84 15.91 -5.12 -3.77
N LEU A 85 15.85 -5.08 -2.44
CA LEU A 85 14.60 -5.20 -1.68
C LEU A 85 13.65 -4.03 -1.95
N THR A 86 14.16 -2.80 -2.02
CA THR A 86 13.36 -1.63 -2.43
C THR A 86 12.77 -1.84 -3.83
N SER A 87 13.58 -2.31 -4.79
CA SER A 87 13.13 -2.56 -6.16
C SER A 87 12.09 -3.68 -6.24
N ALA A 88 12.30 -4.77 -5.51
CA ALA A 88 11.36 -5.89 -5.42
C ALA A 88 10.04 -5.43 -4.79
N GLY A 89 10.09 -4.68 -3.69
CA GLY A 89 8.89 -4.14 -3.05
C GLY A 89 8.11 -3.19 -3.97
N VAL A 90 8.78 -2.29 -4.70
CA VAL A 90 8.12 -1.42 -5.71
C VAL A 90 7.48 -2.24 -6.83
N ALA A 91 8.15 -3.30 -7.30
CA ALA A 91 7.60 -4.17 -8.33
C ALA A 91 6.36 -4.94 -7.86
N VAL A 92 6.39 -5.46 -6.62
CA VAL A 92 5.26 -6.19 -6.02
C VAL A 92 4.12 -5.24 -5.62
N ALA A 93 4.41 -3.99 -5.26
CA ALA A 93 3.39 -3.00 -4.90
C ALA A 93 2.36 -2.76 -6.02
N VAL A 94 2.76 -2.91 -7.29
CA VAL A 94 1.84 -2.75 -8.44
C VAL A 94 0.69 -3.77 -8.40
N PRO A 95 0.93 -5.09 -8.47
CA PRO A 95 -0.16 -6.06 -8.34
C PRO A 95 -0.85 -6.01 -6.97
N THR A 96 -0.15 -5.63 -5.88
CA THR A 96 -0.77 -5.42 -4.55
C THR A 96 -1.84 -4.34 -4.59
N ALA A 97 -1.53 -3.18 -5.16
CA ALA A 97 -2.44 -2.04 -5.26
C ALA A 97 -3.62 -2.35 -6.18
N VAL A 98 -3.38 -3.05 -7.29
CA VAL A 98 -4.44 -3.50 -8.21
C VAL A 98 -5.42 -4.43 -7.50
N ALA A 99 -4.92 -5.47 -6.81
CA ALA A 99 -5.77 -6.41 -6.08
C ALA A 99 -6.57 -5.69 -4.98
N GLY A 100 -5.91 -4.81 -4.21
CA GLY A 100 -6.57 -4.04 -3.16
C GLY A 100 -7.63 -3.07 -3.66
N ALA A 101 -7.39 -2.40 -4.80
CA ALA A 101 -8.38 -1.54 -5.44
C ALA A 101 -9.59 -2.35 -5.93
N ALA A 102 -9.35 -3.54 -6.49
CA ALA A 102 -10.40 -4.44 -6.95
C ALA A 102 -11.30 -4.91 -5.79
N ASP A 103 -10.72 -5.35 -4.68
CA ASP A 103 -11.46 -5.74 -3.46
C ASP A 103 -12.23 -4.54 -2.88
N TRP A 104 -11.57 -3.39 -2.79
CA TRP A 104 -12.15 -2.17 -2.25
C TRP A 104 -13.35 -1.67 -3.07
N ALA A 105 -13.36 -1.90 -4.39
CA ALA A 105 -14.45 -1.50 -5.27
C ALA A 105 -15.77 -2.24 -5.02
N GLU A 106 -15.73 -3.38 -4.30
CA GLU A 106 -16.92 -4.12 -3.87
C GLU A 106 -17.42 -3.70 -2.49
N MET A 107 -16.60 -2.99 -1.71
CA MET A 107 -16.96 -2.53 -0.38
C MET A 107 -18.00 -1.41 -0.41
N THR A 108 -18.83 -1.37 0.64
CA THR A 108 -19.84 -0.32 0.83
C THR A 108 -19.76 0.29 2.23
N GLY A 109 -20.45 1.43 2.43
CA GLY A 109 -20.60 2.05 3.74
C GLY A 109 -19.27 2.35 4.46
N SER A 110 -19.18 1.96 5.73
CA SER A 110 -18.04 2.22 6.61
C SER A 110 -16.74 1.55 6.13
N GLU A 111 -16.83 0.32 5.62
CA GLU A 111 -15.66 -0.45 5.18
C GLU A 111 -15.00 0.23 3.99
N ARG A 112 -15.80 0.70 3.02
CA ARG A 112 -15.31 1.49 1.88
C ARG A 112 -14.54 2.73 2.33
N ARG A 113 -15.06 3.48 3.31
CA ARG A 113 -14.41 4.70 3.80
C ARG A 113 -13.12 4.43 4.56
N VAL A 114 -13.07 3.40 5.40
CA VAL A 114 -11.84 3.01 6.10
C VAL A 114 -10.79 2.49 5.11
N GLY A 115 -11.21 1.64 4.17
CA GLY A 115 -10.35 1.13 3.11
C GLY A 115 -9.77 2.22 2.21
N ALA A 116 -10.54 3.28 1.94
CA ALA A 116 -10.10 4.43 1.16
C ALA A 116 -8.93 5.18 1.83
N VAL A 117 -9.05 5.45 3.13
CA VAL A 117 -7.99 6.10 3.92
C VAL A 117 -6.76 5.19 4.03
N HIS A 118 -6.96 3.89 4.20
CA HIS A 118 -5.86 2.92 4.16
C HIS A 118 -5.13 2.95 2.82
N ALA A 119 -5.86 2.87 1.71
CA ALA A 119 -5.31 2.90 0.36
C ALA A 119 -4.51 4.20 0.11
N LEU A 120 -5.01 5.35 0.57
CA LEU A 120 -4.30 6.62 0.45
C LEU A 120 -2.95 6.60 1.19
N GLY A 121 -2.90 6.03 2.40
CA GLY A 121 -1.66 5.87 3.14
C GLY A 121 -0.65 4.96 2.42
N THR A 122 -1.15 3.87 1.85
CA THR A 122 -0.33 2.92 1.08
C THR A 122 0.17 3.51 -0.24
N ASP A 123 -0.62 4.35 -0.91
CA ASP A 123 -0.21 5.09 -2.12
C ASP A 123 0.96 6.04 -1.78
N ILE A 124 0.83 6.80 -0.69
CA ILE A 124 1.91 7.69 -0.21
C ILE A 124 3.18 6.90 0.07
N ALA A 125 3.09 5.77 0.79
CA ALA A 125 4.22 4.90 1.05
C ALA A 125 4.86 4.39 -0.26
N THR A 126 4.04 3.97 -1.23
CA THR A 126 4.52 3.51 -2.54
C THR A 126 5.33 4.59 -3.25
N PHE A 127 4.83 5.83 -3.30
CA PHE A 127 5.56 6.94 -3.93
C PHE A 127 6.86 7.30 -3.19
N LEU A 128 6.87 7.21 -1.86
CA LEU A 128 8.08 7.39 -1.06
C LEU A 128 9.13 6.32 -1.39
N PHE A 129 8.75 5.05 -1.42
CA PHE A 129 9.67 3.95 -1.81
C PHE A 129 10.10 4.01 -3.27
N MET A 130 9.24 4.45 -4.19
CA MET A 130 9.64 4.78 -5.58
C MET A 130 10.68 5.90 -5.61
N GLY A 131 10.47 6.97 -4.83
CA GLY A 131 11.44 8.05 -4.67
C GLY A 131 12.77 7.56 -4.09
N SER A 132 12.71 6.66 -3.09
CA SER A 132 13.87 5.98 -2.52
C SER A 132 14.63 5.22 -3.60
N LEU A 133 13.95 4.40 -4.40
CA LEU A 133 14.54 3.65 -5.49
C LEU A 133 15.25 4.57 -6.50
N VAL A 134 14.59 5.64 -6.94
CA VAL A 134 15.18 6.64 -7.85
C VAL A 134 16.43 7.28 -7.23
N ALA A 135 16.40 7.60 -5.93
CA ALA A 135 17.56 8.15 -5.23
C ALA A 135 18.72 7.15 -5.15
N ARG A 136 18.45 5.86 -4.89
CA ARG A 136 19.47 4.78 -4.89
C ARG A 136 20.13 4.63 -6.26
N LEU A 137 19.32 4.55 -7.31
CA LEU A 137 19.80 4.43 -8.69
C LEU A 137 20.64 5.63 -9.14
N ARG A 138 20.43 6.80 -8.55
CA ARG A 138 21.21 8.02 -8.77
C ARG A 138 22.39 8.19 -7.80
N GLY A 139 22.70 7.18 -6.98
CA GLY A 139 23.80 7.22 -6.00
C GLY A 139 23.55 8.10 -4.77
N ARG A 140 22.34 8.64 -4.59
CA ARG A 140 21.97 9.56 -3.49
C ARG A 140 21.49 8.81 -2.26
N ASN A 141 22.38 8.03 -1.67
CA ASN A 141 22.05 7.06 -0.62
C ASN A 141 21.40 7.70 0.64
N VAL A 142 21.85 8.89 1.06
CA VAL A 142 21.23 9.60 2.21
C VAL A 142 19.78 10.00 1.92
N ALA A 143 19.50 10.48 0.71
CA ALA A 143 18.14 10.83 0.32
C ALA A 143 17.27 9.57 0.18
N ALA A 144 17.83 8.47 -0.33
CA ALA A 144 17.13 7.20 -0.43
C ALA A 144 16.65 6.69 0.93
N THR A 145 17.50 6.71 1.96
CA THR A 145 17.15 6.27 3.31
C THR A 145 16.14 7.18 4.00
N ARG A 146 16.09 8.48 3.67
CA ARG A 146 15.06 9.39 4.20
C ARG A 146 13.67 9.18 3.59
N LEU A 147 13.62 8.55 2.42
CA LEU A 147 12.39 8.26 1.68
C LEU A 147 11.89 6.83 1.93
N ALA A 148 12.68 5.98 2.59
CA ALA A 148 12.34 4.60 2.96
C ALA A 148 12.02 4.51 4.45
#